data_AF-A0A349HNL1-F1
#
_entry.id   AF-A0A349HNL1-F1
#
_cell.length_a   1.000
_cell.length_b   1.000
_cell.length_c   1.000
_cell.angle_alpha   90.00
_cell.angle_beta   90.00
_cell.angle_gamma   90.00
#
_symmetry.space_group_name_H-M   'P 1'
#
loop_
_entity.id
_entity.type
_entity.pdbx_description
1 polymer ?
#
loop_
_entity_poly.entity_id
_entity_poly.type
_entity_poly.pdbx_seq_one_letter_code
_entity_poly.pdbx_strand_id
1 'polypeptide(L)'
;NEDGTFKKVTVGRTGKAYSGKEYFDRLEILVREGYFHKTNPEAKQYGMDITWYLWTGPDSPLFGKDRMTTFERYFIDDKKTHKETKSPYFKLEDSEEMCRRIFEEFGLNPECSHIINGHVPVKSKSGESPIKANGKLIVIDGGFSRAYQSTTGIAGYTLIYNSYGLLLVSHDPFESTQKAIEEEKDIRSTTMVLEKELERKRVKDTDAGEVMKAQIKDLEMLLDAYRLGLIKEQG
;
A
#
# COMPACT_ATOMS: atom_id res chain seq x y z
N ASN A 1 -8.10 -11.43 11.82
CA ASN A 1 -9.21 -11.99 12.60
C ASN A 1 -9.87 -10.87 13.41
N GLU A 2 -11.04 -11.09 14.01
CA GLU A 2 -11.73 -10.04 14.79
C GLU A 2 -10.94 -9.61 16.04
N ASP A 3 -10.08 -10.48 16.55
CA ASP A 3 -9.15 -10.23 17.66
C ASP A 3 -7.83 -9.52 17.25
N GLY A 4 -7.72 -9.07 15.99
CA GLY A 4 -6.53 -8.43 15.45
C GLY A 4 -5.38 -9.38 15.09
N THR A 5 -5.50 -10.69 15.29
CA THR A 5 -4.48 -11.66 14.86
C THR A 5 -4.50 -11.86 13.34
N PHE A 6 -3.34 -12.13 12.73
CA PHE A 6 -3.27 -12.46 11.30
C PHE A 6 -3.91 -13.82 11.02
N LYS A 7 -4.79 -13.87 10.03
CA LYS A 7 -5.48 -15.11 9.65
C LYS A 7 -4.47 -16.08 9.03
N LYS A 8 -4.55 -17.35 9.43
CA LYS A 8 -3.83 -18.45 8.78
C LYS A 8 -4.63 -18.97 7.60
N VAL A 9 -4.00 -19.06 6.44
CA VAL A 9 -4.60 -19.51 5.19
C VAL A 9 -3.75 -20.63 4.62
N THR A 10 -4.38 -21.76 4.33
CA THR A 10 -3.72 -22.87 3.63
C THR A 10 -3.75 -22.60 2.14
N VAL A 11 -2.57 -22.49 1.52
CA VAL A 11 -2.45 -22.23 0.08
C VAL A 11 -1.32 -23.06 -0.52
N GLY A 12 -1.57 -23.60 -1.72
CA GLY A 12 -0.64 -24.45 -2.43
C GLY A 12 -0.86 -25.93 -2.12
N ARG A 13 -0.09 -26.77 -2.83
CA ARG A 13 -0.26 -28.24 -2.83
C ARG A 13 0.34 -28.93 -1.60
N THR A 14 1.16 -28.22 -0.82
CA THR A 14 1.83 -28.77 0.36
C THR A 14 0.90 -28.83 1.58
N GLY A 15 -0.26 -28.19 1.53
CA GLY A 15 -1.17 -28.07 2.68
C GLY A 15 -0.62 -27.18 3.81
N LYS A 16 0.50 -26.48 3.59
CA LYS A 16 1.07 -25.55 4.57
C LYS A 16 0.15 -24.33 4.73
N ALA A 17 -0.06 -23.93 5.98
CA ALA A 17 -0.73 -22.69 6.32
C ALA A 17 0.28 -21.54 6.45
N TYR A 18 -0.11 -20.37 5.96
CA TYR A 18 0.68 -19.14 5.97
C TYR A 18 -0.15 -18.02 6.60
N SER A 19 0.50 -17.02 7.20
CA SER A 19 -0.17 -15.84 7.77
C SER A 19 0.70 -14.60 7.60
N GLY A 20 0.08 -13.43 7.69
CA GLY A 20 0.81 -12.16 7.68
C GLY A 20 1.70 -12.00 6.44
N LYS A 21 2.93 -11.54 6.62
CA LYS A 21 3.88 -11.32 5.52
C LYS A 21 4.19 -12.60 4.75
N GLU A 22 4.34 -13.73 5.44
CA GLU A 22 4.66 -15.02 4.81
C GLU A 22 3.57 -15.45 3.81
N TYR A 23 2.31 -15.07 4.07
CA TYR A 23 1.22 -15.34 3.13
C TYR A 23 1.33 -14.51 1.85
N PHE A 24 1.70 -13.22 1.96
CA PHE A 24 1.97 -12.38 0.79
C PHE A 24 3.15 -12.91 -0.03
N ASP A 25 4.26 -13.26 0.63
CA ASP A 25 5.44 -13.82 -0.03
C ASP A 25 5.07 -15.11 -0.79
N ARG A 26 4.22 -15.98 -0.19
CA ARG A 26 3.77 -17.20 -0.85
C ARG A 26 2.87 -16.92 -2.05
N LEU A 27 1.93 -15.99 -1.94
CA LEU A 27 1.04 -15.60 -3.04
C LEU A 27 1.83 -15.01 -4.20
N GLU A 28 2.83 -14.17 -3.94
CA GLU A 28 3.71 -13.61 -4.98
C GLU A 28 4.38 -14.72 -5.80
N ILE A 29 4.97 -15.71 -5.13
CA ILE A 29 5.60 -16.87 -5.79
C ILE A 29 4.59 -17.59 -6.68
N LEU A 30 3.38 -17.88 -6.17
CA LEU A 30 2.33 -18.58 -6.90
C LEU A 30 1.86 -17.82 -8.15
N VAL A 31 1.68 -16.49 -8.03
CA VAL A 31 1.30 -15.65 -9.19
C VAL A 31 2.41 -15.63 -10.23
N ARG A 32 3.68 -15.52 -9.82
CA ARG A 32 4.84 -15.58 -10.72
C ARG A 32 4.94 -16.94 -11.42
N GLU A 33 4.68 -18.04 -10.71
CA GLU A 33 4.59 -19.38 -11.30
C GLU A 33 3.48 -19.43 -12.38
N GLY A 34 2.31 -18.84 -12.10
CA GLY A 34 1.21 -18.76 -13.08
C GLY A 34 1.59 -18.04 -14.38
N TYR A 35 2.46 -17.03 -14.29
CA TYR A 35 2.87 -16.23 -15.44
C TYR A 35 4.09 -16.81 -16.19
N PHE A 36 5.16 -17.16 -15.47
CA PHE A 36 6.46 -17.48 -16.06
C PHE A 36 6.73 -18.98 -16.27
N HIS A 37 6.00 -19.86 -15.59
CA HIS A 37 6.36 -21.27 -15.54
C HIS A 37 5.92 -21.99 -16.83
N LYS A 38 6.89 -22.44 -17.64
CA LYS A 38 6.63 -23.07 -18.96
C LYS A 38 6.69 -24.59 -18.94
N THR A 39 7.43 -25.17 -17.99
CA THR A 39 7.79 -26.60 -17.97
C THR A 39 6.91 -27.44 -17.06
N ASN A 40 6.06 -26.82 -16.23
CA ASN A 40 5.11 -27.51 -15.36
C ASN A 40 3.71 -26.88 -15.54
N PRO A 41 2.91 -27.41 -16.48
CA PRO A 41 1.57 -26.89 -16.81
C PRO A 41 0.62 -26.87 -15.61
N GLU A 42 0.74 -27.86 -14.74
CA GLU A 42 -0.07 -28.02 -13.54
C GLU A 42 0.19 -26.91 -12.50
N ALA A 43 1.45 -26.59 -12.24
CA ALA A 43 1.83 -25.48 -11.36
C ALA A 43 1.43 -24.13 -11.99
N LYS A 44 1.58 -24.00 -13.30
CA LYS A 44 1.15 -22.81 -14.04
C LYS A 44 -0.36 -22.58 -13.89
N GLN A 45 -1.17 -23.61 -14.14
CA GLN A 45 -2.63 -23.51 -13.99
C GLN A 45 -3.02 -23.10 -12.58
N TYR A 46 -2.41 -23.72 -11.55
CA TYR A 46 -2.67 -23.35 -10.16
C TYR A 46 -2.31 -21.88 -9.87
N GLY A 47 -1.18 -21.39 -10.37
CA GLY A 47 -0.81 -19.96 -10.24
C GLY A 47 -1.77 -19.00 -10.95
N MET A 48 -2.30 -19.40 -12.11
CA MET A 48 -3.36 -18.65 -12.82
C MET A 48 -4.66 -18.63 -12.00
N ASP A 49 -5.06 -19.77 -11.42
CA ASP A 49 -6.24 -19.86 -10.55
C ASP A 49 -6.06 -18.98 -9.30
N ILE A 50 -4.84 -18.91 -8.75
CA ILE A 50 -4.52 -18.00 -7.63
C ILE A 50 -4.67 -16.53 -8.03
N THR A 51 -4.30 -16.16 -9.26
CA THR A 51 -4.51 -14.79 -9.74
C THR A 51 -6.00 -14.44 -9.79
N TRP A 52 -6.85 -15.38 -10.20
CA TRP A 52 -8.31 -15.22 -10.16
C TRP A 52 -8.85 -15.18 -8.73
N TYR A 53 -8.34 -16.05 -7.86
CA TYR A 53 -8.68 -16.08 -6.44
C TYR A 53 -8.34 -14.75 -5.77
N LEU A 54 -7.21 -14.13 -6.09
CA LEU A 54 -6.84 -12.84 -5.52
C LEU A 54 -7.87 -11.75 -5.80
N TRP A 55 -8.59 -11.83 -6.92
CA TRP A 55 -9.62 -10.85 -7.26
C TRP A 55 -10.94 -11.04 -6.49
N THR A 56 -11.29 -12.26 -6.09
CA THR A 56 -12.66 -12.59 -5.65
C THR A 56 -12.75 -13.43 -4.36
N GLY A 57 -11.63 -13.97 -3.90
CA GLY A 57 -11.59 -14.96 -2.82
C GLY A 57 -11.74 -14.33 -1.43
N PRO A 58 -12.46 -15.00 -0.50
CA PRO A 58 -12.72 -14.48 0.86
C PRO A 58 -11.48 -14.15 1.67
N ASP A 59 -10.41 -14.93 1.48
CA ASP A 59 -9.15 -14.77 2.21
C ASP A 59 -8.06 -14.13 1.35
N SER A 60 -8.44 -13.59 0.18
CA SER A 60 -7.53 -12.77 -0.61
C SER A 60 -7.21 -11.47 0.15
N PRO A 61 -5.91 -11.12 0.26
CA PRO A 61 -5.51 -9.83 0.82
C PRO A 61 -5.91 -8.63 -0.07
N LEU A 62 -6.28 -8.87 -1.35
CA LEU A 62 -6.64 -7.80 -2.29
C LEU A 62 -8.15 -7.55 -2.41
N PHE A 63 -8.98 -8.50 -1.97
CA PHE A 63 -10.44 -8.41 -2.14
C PHE A 63 -11.15 -7.81 -0.90
N GLY A 64 -10.76 -8.26 0.29
CA GLY A 64 -11.20 -7.66 1.56
C GLY A 64 -12.67 -7.88 1.92
N LYS A 65 -13.36 -8.85 1.31
CA LYS A 65 -14.76 -9.20 1.58
C LYS A 65 -14.93 -10.72 1.63
N ASP A 66 -16.02 -11.19 2.23
CA ASP A 66 -16.37 -12.61 2.35
C ASP A 66 -16.77 -13.29 1.04
N ARG A 67 -17.29 -12.54 0.06
CA ARG A 67 -17.65 -13.04 -1.27
C ARG A 67 -17.85 -11.90 -2.27
N MET A 68 -17.72 -12.22 -3.55
CA MET A 68 -18.10 -11.35 -4.66
C MET A 68 -19.57 -11.60 -4.99
N THR A 69 -20.39 -10.56 -4.94
CA THR A 69 -21.84 -10.63 -5.25
C THR A 69 -22.20 -9.91 -6.56
N THR A 70 -21.21 -9.67 -7.41
CA THR A 70 -21.39 -8.92 -8.66
C THR A 70 -22.44 -9.57 -9.56
N PHE A 71 -22.44 -10.90 -9.70
CA PHE A 71 -23.43 -11.61 -10.50
C PHE A 71 -24.85 -11.40 -9.95
N GLU A 72 -25.03 -11.62 -8.64
CA GLU A 72 -26.29 -11.45 -7.94
C GLU A 72 -26.84 -10.02 -8.10
N ARG A 73 -25.95 -9.02 -8.02
CA ARG A 73 -26.31 -7.60 -8.22
C ARG A 73 -26.81 -7.27 -9.62
N TYR A 74 -26.35 -8.01 -10.64
CA TYR A 74 -26.78 -7.79 -12.02
C TYR A 74 -28.03 -8.59 -12.39
N PHE A 75 -28.20 -9.79 -11.83
CA PHE A 75 -29.16 -10.77 -12.36
C PHE A 75 -30.21 -11.27 -11.35
N ILE A 76 -30.11 -10.91 -10.07
CA ILE A 76 -31.03 -11.36 -9.03
C ILE A 76 -31.66 -10.13 -8.33
N ASP A 77 -32.98 -10.02 -8.34
CA ASP A 77 -33.69 -8.88 -7.72
C ASP A 77 -33.62 -8.89 -6.19
N ASP A 78 -33.46 -10.06 -5.56
CA ASP A 78 -33.37 -10.18 -4.10
C ASP A 78 -32.08 -9.56 -3.55
N LYS A 79 -32.21 -8.32 -3.04
CA LYS A 79 -31.13 -7.54 -2.42
C LYS A 79 -30.42 -8.22 -1.25
N LYS A 80 -31.03 -9.23 -0.60
CA LYS A 80 -30.34 -9.98 0.46
C LYS A 80 -29.13 -10.74 -0.08
N THR A 81 -29.18 -11.16 -1.35
CA THR A 81 -28.08 -11.87 -2.03
C THR A 81 -26.90 -10.95 -2.37
N HIS A 82 -27.12 -9.63 -2.40
CA HIS A 82 -26.09 -8.62 -2.76
C HIS A 82 -25.18 -8.24 -1.59
N LYS A 83 -25.40 -8.81 -0.40
CA LYS A 83 -24.68 -8.41 0.81
C LYS A 83 -23.29 -9.04 0.86
N GLU A 84 -22.30 -8.16 0.89
CA GLU A 84 -20.87 -8.48 1.08
C GLU A 84 -20.43 -7.98 2.45
N THR A 85 -19.83 -8.86 3.25
CA THR A 85 -19.28 -8.53 4.56
C THR A 85 -17.81 -8.18 4.41
N LYS A 86 -17.44 -6.98 4.85
CA LYS A 86 -16.04 -6.55 4.85
C LYS A 86 -15.20 -7.35 5.85
N SER A 87 -13.94 -7.58 5.49
CA SER A 87 -12.92 -8.16 6.36
C SER A 87 -12.80 -7.39 7.69
N PRO A 88 -12.47 -8.08 8.81
CA PRO A 88 -12.21 -7.43 10.10
C PRO A 88 -11.21 -6.27 10.05
N TYR A 89 -10.29 -6.27 9.07
CA TYR A 89 -9.35 -5.17 8.84
C TYR A 89 -10.04 -3.80 8.84
N PHE A 90 -11.16 -3.64 8.11
CA PHE A 90 -11.86 -2.36 7.98
C PHE A 90 -12.53 -1.89 9.29
N LYS A 91 -12.71 -2.78 10.28
CA LYS A 91 -13.18 -2.41 11.61
C LYS A 91 -12.03 -2.01 12.53
N LEU A 92 -10.82 -2.50 12.26
CA LEU A 92 -9.63 -2.38 13.10
C LEU A 92 -8.60 -1.38 12.56
N GLU A 93 -8.75 -0.89 11.32
CA GLU A 93 -7.76 -0.04 10.63
C GLU A 93 -7.44 1.27 11.36
N ASP A 94 -8.39 1.81 12.13
CA ASP A 94 -8.21 3.04 12.90
C ASP A 94 -7.54 2.81 14.29
N SER A 95 -7.20 1.56 14.62
CA SER A 95 -6.47 1.24 15.84
C SER A 95 -4.96 1.44 15.65
N GLU A 96 -4.35 2.26 16.52
CA GLU A 96 -2.90 2.43 16.57
C GLU A 96 -2.19 1.10 16.83
N GLU A 97 -2.71 0.29 17.75
CA GLU A 97 -2.18 -1.03 18.07
C GLU A 97 -2.18 -1.95 16.84
N MET A 98 -3.26 -1.92 16.04
CA MET A 98 -3.35 -2.71 14.83
C MET A 98 -2.31 -2.27 13.79
N CYS A 99 -2.14 -0.96 13.59
CA CYS A 99 -1.12 -0.43 12.68
C CYS A 99 0.29 -0.87 13.11
N ARG A 100 0.60 -0.78 14.41
CA ARG A 100 1.89 -1.21 14.97
C ARG A 100 2.15 -2.69 14.74
N ARG A 101 1.16 -3.56 14.98
CA ARG A 101 1.26 -5.00 14.68
C ARG A 101 1.55 -5.28 13.20
N ILE A 102 0.94 -4.51 12.29
CA ILE A 102 1.23 -4.61 10.84
C ILE A 102 2.67 -4.19 10.56
N PHE A 103 3.16 -3.11 11.15
CA PHE A 103 4.56 -2.69 10.95
C PHE A 103 5.54 -3.77 11.39
N GLU A 104 5.35 -4.34 12.58
CA GLU A 104 6.20 -5.40 13.13
C GLU A 104 6.19 -6.66 12.25
N GLU A 105 5.00 -7.08 11.76
CA GLU A 105 4.85 -8.23 10.87
C GLU A 105 5.62 -8.08 9.56
N PHE A 106 5.75 -6.85 9.07
CA PHE A 106 6.49 -6.53 7.85
C PHE A 106 7.94 -6.10 8.10
N GLY A 107 8.43 -6.19 9.35
CA GLY A 107 9.80 -5.84 9.73
C GLY A 107 10.08 -4.33 9.72
N LEU A 108 9.04 -3.51 9.86
CA LEU A 108 9.10 -2.05 9.86
C LEU A 108 9.15 -1.51 11.31
N ASN A 109 9.79 -0.36 11.52
CA ASN A 109 9.87 0.28 12.84
C ASN A 109 8.53 0.95 13.20
N PRO A 110 7.82 0.52 14.25
CA PRO A 110 6.50 1.05 14.57
C PRO A 110 6.48 2.52 15.00
N GLU A 111 7.61 3.08 15.39
CA GLU A 111 7.71 4.48 15.84
C GLU A 111 7.68 5.47 14.68
N CYS A 112 8.24 5.11 13.52
CA CYS A 112 8.37 6.01 12.37
C CYS A 112 7.69 5.49 11.09
N SER A 113 6.98 4.36 11.16
CA SER A 113 6.28 3.80 10.02
C SER A 113 4.85 4.34 9.89
N HIS A 114 4.41 4.46 8.64
CA HIS A 114 3.06 4.91 8.29
C HIS A 114 2.46 3.96 7.23
N ILE A 115 1.17 3.66 7.37
CA ILE A 115 0.37 2.99 6.34
C ILE A 115 -0.26 4.07 5.47
N ILE A 116 -0.04 3.99 4.16
CA ILE A 116 -0.65 4.88 3.18
C ILE A 116 -1.74 4.10 2.43
N ASN A 117 -3.00 4.39 2.72
CA ASN A 117 -4.15 3.76 2.05
C ASN A 117 -4.71 4.66 0.96
N GLY A 118 -4.84 4.09 -0.25
CA GLY A 118 -5.55 4.72 -1.36
C GLY A 118 -6.97 4.18 -1.56
N HIS A 119 -7.66 4.71 -2.57
CA HIS A 119 -8.90 4.15 -3.18
C HIS A 119 -10.17 4.20 -2.33
N VAL A 120 -10.08 4.39 -1.01
CA VAL A 120 -11.22 4.62 -0.13
C VAL A 120 -11.44 6.13 0.01
N PRO A 121 -12.57 6.68 -0.46
CA PRO A 121 -12.80 8.12 -0.40
C PRO A 121 -13.00 8.58 1.04
N VAL A 122 -12.25 9.60 1.44
CA VAL A 122 -12.42 10.28 2.74
C VAL A 122 -13.64 11.18 2.64
N LYS A 123 -14.61 10.99 3.54
CA LYS A 123 -15.81 11.82 3.60
C LYS A 123 -15.56 13.06 4.45
N SER A 124 -14.69 13.95 3.98
CA SER A 124 -14.29 15.15 4.72
C SER A 124 -15.48 16.05 5.08
N LYS A 125 -16.51 16.12 4.23
CA LYS A 125 -17.79 16.81 4.52
C LYS A 125 -18.52 16.29 5.76
N SER A 126 -18.38 15.00 6.09
CA SER A 126 -18.97 14.42 7.31
C SER A 126 -18.02 14.45 8.51
N GLY A 127 -16.90 15.17 8.42
CA GLY A 127 -15.91 15.27 9.48
C GLY A 127 -14.95 14.08 9.57
N GLU A 128 -14.89 13.21 8.54
CA GLU A 128 -13.90 12.13 8.52
C GLU A 128 -12.50 12.72 8.31
N SER A 129 -11.56 12.31 9.17
CA SER A 129 -10.16 12.69 9.07
C SER A 129 -9.41 11.75 8.10
N PRO A 130 -8.57 12.28 7.20
CA PRO A 130 -7.64 11.45 6.41
C PRO A 130 -6.52 10.87 7.27
N ILE A 131 -6.31 11.39 8.48
CA ILE A 131 -5.32 10.91 9.45
C ILE A 131 -6.07 10.05 10.47
N LYS A 132 -5.67 8.78 10.56
CA LYS A 132 -6.26 7.75 11.39
C LYS A 132 -5.20 7.15 12.30
N ALA A 133 -5.61 6.40 13.32
CA ALA A 133 -4.71 5.64 14.19
C ALA A 133 -3.55 6.48 14.74
N ASN A 134 -3.84 7.68 15.25
CA ASN A 134 -2.86 8.61 15.82
C ASN A 134 -1.69 8.94 14.86
N GLY A 135 -1.98 9.09 13.57
CA GLY A 135 -0.98 9.42 12.55
C GLY A 135 -0.33 8.22 11.88
N LYS A 136 -0.57 6.98 12.34
CA LYS A 136 0.02 5.78 11.75
C LYS A 136 -0.68 5.29 10.48
N LEU A 137 -1.92 5.72 10.24
CA LEU A 137 -2.64 5.44 9.01
C LEU A 137 -3.05 6.76 8.33
N ILE A 138 -2.67 6.92 7.07
CA ILE A 138 -2.99 8.09 6.26
C ILE A 138 -3.76 7.62 5.03
N VAL A 139 -4.96 8.15 4.87
CA VAL A 139 -5.83 7.87 3.72
C VAL A 139 -5.66 8.99 2.69
N ILE A 140 -5.14 8.65 1.52
CA ILE A 140 -5.02 9.55 0.38
C ILE A 140 -6.00 9.14 -0.71
N ASP A 141 -7.02 9.98 -0.94
CA ASP A 141 -7.95 9.77 -2.04
C ASP A 141 -7.62 10.67 -3.24
N GLY A 142 -7.71 10.07 -4.42
CA GLY A 142 -7.65 10.77 -5.71
C GLY A 142 -9.01 11.38 -6.03
N GLY A 143 -9.38 12.46 -5.33
CA GLY A 143 -10.61 13.21 -5.58
C GLY A 143 -10.69 13.90 -6.97
N PHE A 144 -9.67 13.71 -7.83
CA PHE A 144 -9.67 14.13 -9.22
C PHE A 144 -10.70 13.36 -10.08
N SER A 145 -11.20 12.21 -9.59
CA SER A 145 -12.30 11.52 -10.25
C SER A 145 -13.62 12.25 -9.99
N ARG A 146 -14.28 12.70 -11.08
CA ARG A 146 -15.60 13.38 -11.04
C ARG A 146 -16.65 12.58 -10.26
N ALA A 147 -16.55 11.26 -10.24
CA ALA A 147 -17.51 10.39 -9.56
C ALA A 147 -17.47 10.53 -8.03
N TYR A 148 -16.33 10.94 -7.45
CA TYR A 148 -16.14 11.00 -6.00
C TYR A 148 -16.23 12.42 -5.41
N GLN A 149 -16.10 13.47 -6.23
CA GLN A 149 -16.13 14.88 -5.79
C GLN A 149 -17.39 15.26 -4.99
N SER A 150 -18.56 14.72 -5.37
CA SER A 150 -19.82 14.99 -4.66
C SER A 150 -19.78 14.50 -3.19
N THR A 151 -19.06 13.39 -2.96
CA THR A 151 -18.99 12.67 -1.69
C THR A 151 -17.87 13.20 -0.78
N THR A 152 -16.69 13.48 -1.34
CA THR A 152 -15.51 13.91 -0.57
C THR A 152 -15.58 15.40 -0.21
N GLY A 153 -16.09 16.23 -1.12
CA GLY A 153 -16.15 17.69 -0.97
C GLY A 153 -14.85 18.42 -1.27
N ILE A 154 -13.79 17.69 -1.62
CA ILE A 154 -12.46 18.22 -2.01
C ILE A 154 -11.99 17.49 -3.27
N ALA A 155 -11.02 18.07 -4.00
CA ALA A 155 -10.35 17.44 -5.14
C ALA A 155 -9.39 16.32 -4.74
N GLY A 156 -9.19 16.09 -3.44
CA GLY A 156 -8.39 14.99 -2.91
C GLY A 156 -7.22 15.46 -2.06
N TYR A 157 -6.36 14.51 -1.71
CA TYR A 157 -5.17 14.74 -0.90
C TYR A 157 -3.90 14.38 -1.67
N THR A 158 -2.88 15.21 -1.53
CA THR A 158 -1.52 14.93 -1.97
C THR A 158 -0.64 14.75 -0.74
N LEU A 159 0.02 13.60 -0.64
CA LEU A 159 1.05 13.36 0.38
C LEU A 159 2.42 13.69 -0.19
N ILE A 160 3.14 14.58 0.48
CA ILE A 160 4.48 15.02 0.10
C ILE A 160 5.43 14.57 1.20
N TYR A 161 6.40 13.74 0.84
CA TYR A 161 7.51 13.38 1.72
C TYR A 161 8.81 13.91 1.13
N ASN A 162 9.56 14.66 1.94
CA ASN A 162 10.87 15.18 1.56
C ASN A 162 11.82 15.18 2.77
N SER A 163 13.04 15.71 2.59
CA SER A 163 14.05 15.69 3.65
C SER A 163 13.70 16.49 4.91
N TYR A 164 12.61 17.26 4.90
CA TYR A 164 12.10 18.03 6.04
C TYR A 164 10.92 17.34 6.74
N GLY A 165 10.36 16.28 6.16
CA GLY A 165 9.28 15.50 6.77
C GLY A 165 8.11 15.25 5.83
N LEU A 166 6.94 15.02 6.45
CA LEU A 166 5.72 14.53 5.82
C LEU A 166 4.62 15.59 5.88
N LEU A 167 4.09 15.96 4.72
CA LEU A 167 3.05 16.96 4.53
C LEU A 167 1.85 16.34 3.83
N LEU A 168 0.66 16.65 4.31
CA LEU A 168 -0.60 16.31 3.66
C LEU A 168 -1.26 17.59 3.15
N VAL A 169 -1.41 17.70 1.83
CA VAL A 169 -2.04 18.84 1.18
C VAL A 169 -3.43 18.44 0.72
N SER A 170 -4.45 19.18 1.14
CA SER A 170 -5.80 19.07 0.60
C SER A 170 -6.01 20.08 -0.50
N HIS A 171 -6.74 19.69 -1.55
CA HIS A 171 -7.01 20.54 -2.71
C HIS A 171 -8.50 20.83 -2.85
N ASP A 172 -8.83 22.09 -3.13
CA ASP A 172 -10.22 22.45 -3.44
C ASP A 172 -10.64 21.94 -4.84
N PRO A 173 -11.93 21.63 -5.05
CA PRO A 173 -12.46 21.22 -6.36
C PRO A 173 -12.25 22.31 -7.42
N PHE A 174 -11.78 21.89 -8.60
CA PHE A 174 -11.77 22.75 -9.79
C PHE A 174 -13.07 22.52 -10.59
N GLU A 175 -13.95 23.52 -10.62
CA GLU A 175 -15.25 23.39 -11.29
C GLU A 175 -15.16 23.55 -12.81
N SER A 176 -14.61 24.67 -13.30
CA SER A 176 -14.39 24.91 -14.73
C SER A 176 -13.42 26.07 -14.96
N THR A 177 -12.78 26.10 -16.13
CA THR A 177 -11.93 27.22 -16.56
C THR A 177 -12.70 28.53 -16.59
N GLN A 178 -13.94 28.53 -17.09
CA GLN A 178 -14.75 29.74 -17.19
C GLN A 178 -15.05 30.32 -15.81
N LYS A 179 -15.52 29.49 -14.85
CA LYS A 179 -15.78 29.94 -13.48
C LYS A 179 -14.50 30.40 -12.77
N ALA A 180 -13.37 29.75 -13.02
CA ALA A 180 -12.09 30.17 -12.45
C ALA A 180 -11.64 31.54 -12.96
N ILE A 181 -11.87 31.85 -14.24
CA ILE A 181 -11.57 33.16 -14.82
C ILE A 181 -12.56 34.22 -14.32
N GLU A 182 -13.86 33.92 -14.33
CA GLU A 182 -14.92 34.85 -13.91
C GLU A 182 -14.84 35.20 -12.42
N GLU A 183 -14.50 34.23 -11.57
CA GLU A 183 -14.41 34.40 -10.12
C GLU A 183 -12.97 34.66 -9.63
N GLU A 184 -12.01 34.82 -10.55
CA GLU A 184 -10.57 34.97 -10.26
C GLU A 184 -10.05 33.94 -9.23
N LYS A 185 -10.54 32.70 -9.32
CA LYS A 185 -10.21 31.63 -8.37
C LYS A 185 -8.83 31.05 -8.67
N ASP A 186 -7.92 31.20 -7.71
CA ASP A 186 -6.64 30.50 -7.67
C ASP A 186 -6.75 29.12 -6.97
N ILE A 187 -5.75 28.25 -7.17
CA ILE A 187 -5.69 26.91 -6.55
C ILE A 187 -5.54 27.06 -5.04
N ARG A 188 -6.65 26.94 -4.33
CA ARG A 188 -6.67 26.90 -2.87
C ARG A 188 -6.30 25.51 -2.38
N SER A 189 -5.19 25.44 -1.67
CA SER A 189 -4.72 24.21 -1.02
C SER A 189 -4.46 24.48 0.46
N THR A 190 -4.90 23.58 1.32
CA THR A 190 -4.59 23.64 2.76
C THR A 190 -3.56 22.58 3.09
N THR A 191 -2.39 23.02 3.55
CA THR A 191 -1.28 22.14 3.95
C THR A 191 -1.35 21.83 5.43
N MET A 192 -1.34 20.55 5.76
CA MET A 192 -1.21 20.02 7.12
C MET A 192 0.16 19.37 7.26
N VAL A 193 0.93 19.80 8.26
CA VAL A 193 2.21 19.16 8.59
C VAL A 193 1.92 17.94 9.47
N LEU A 194 2.23 16.75 8.96
CA LEU A 194 2.03 15.49 9.70
C LEU A 194 3.25 15.18 10.57
N GLU A 195 4.43 15.31 9.98
CA GLU A 195 5.70 15.03 10.65
C GLU A 195 6.74 16.05 10.20
N LYS A 196 7.55 16.50 11.14
CA LYS A 196 8.69 17.38 10.87
C LYS A 196 9.95 16.68 11.33
N GLU A 197 10.85 16.43 10.39
CA GLU A 197 12.16 15.86 10.68
C GLU A 197 13.01 16.92 11.39
N LEU A 198 13.43 16.61 12.63
CA LEU A 198 14.31 17.49 13.41
C LEU A 198 15.70 17.58 12.77
N GLU A 199 16.15 16.47 12.18
CA GLU A 199 17.40 16.39 11.41
C GLU A 199 17.10 16.03 9.97
N ARG A 200 17.68 16.79 9.04
CA ARG A 200 17.44 16.59 7.61
C ARG A 200 17.99 15.25 7.14
N LYS A 201 17.12 14.36 6.64
CA LYS A 201 17.53 13.11 5.99
C LYS A 201 18.36 13.38 4.74
N ARG A 202 19.47 12.66 4.59
CA ARG A 202 20.38 12.71 3.42
C ARG A 202 20.27 11.41 2.63
N VAL A 203 20.81 11.41 1.41
CA VAL A 203 20.84 10.21 0.53
C VAL A 203 21.47 9.01 1.24
N LYS A 204 22.53 9.25 2.04
CA LYS A 204 23.21 8.20 2.82
C LYS A 204 22.33 7.51 3.87
N ASP A 205 21.20 8.10 4.22
CA ASP A 205 20.27 7.61 5.26
C ASP A 205 19.08 6.85 4.63
N THR A 206 19.11 6.64 3.30
CA THR A 206 18.11 5.88 2.54
C THR A 206 18.63 4.49 2.22
N ASP A 207 17.74 3.56 1.86
CA ASP A 207 18.12 2.20 1.43
C ASP A 207 19.10 2.23 0.24
N ALA A 208 18.87 3.13 -0.72
CA ALA A 208 19.80 3.34 -1.83
C ALA A 208 21.17 3.85 -1.35
N GLY A 209 21.19 4.68 -0.31
CA GLY A 209 22.41 5.13 0.35
C GLY A 209 23.19 3.99 0.99
N GLU A 210 22.51 3.06 1.66
CA GLU A 210 23.14 1.86 2.22
C GLU A 210 23.74 0.96 1.14
N VAL A 211 23.02 0.74 0.03
CA VAL A 211 23.55 0.03 -1.13
C VAL A 211 24.79 0.72 -1.70
N MET A 212 24.78 2.04 -1.85
CA MET A 212 25.94 2.81 -2.32
C MET A 212 27.13 2.69 -1.37
N LYS A 213 26.92 2.74 -0.04
CA LYS A 213 27.99 2.55 0.94
C LYS A 213 28.61 1.16 0.83
N ALA A 214 27.78 0.12 0.68
CA ALA A 214 28.27 -1.25 0.49
C ALA A 214 29.13 -1.36 -0.78
N GLN A 215 28.66 -0.79 -1.89
CA GLN A 215 29.42 -0.77 -3.15
C GLN A 215 30.75 0.00 -3.03
N ILE A 216 30.77 1.14 -2.33
CA ILE A 216 32.01 1.89 -2.07
C ILE A 216 33.00 1.01 -1.31
N LYS A 217 32.53 0.35 -0.24
CA LYS A 217 33.37 -0.56 0.55
C LYS A 217 33.92 -1.71 -0.29
N ASP A 218 33.09 -2.31 -1.14
CA ASP A 218 33.52 -3.40 -2.02
C ASP A 218 34.59 -2.92 -3.02
N LEU A 219 34.45 -1.70 -3.56
CA LEU A 219 35.43 -1.09 -4.45
C LEU A 219 36.73 -0.73 -3.74
N GLU A 220 36.67 -0.25 -2.50
CA GLU A 220 37.86 0.01 -1.66
C GLU A 220 38.61 -1.29 -1.38
N MET A 221 37.90 -2.37 -1.01
CA MET A 221 38.48 -3.70 -0.82
C MET A 221 39.13 -4.24 -2.10
N LEU A 222 38.47 -4.05 -3.25
CA LEU A 222 39.02 -4.44 -4.54
C LEU A 222 40.32 -3.68 -4.85
N LEU A 223 40.32 -2.36 -4.66
CA LEU A 223 41.49 -1.51 -4.88
C LEU A 223 42.68 -1.92 -3.99
N ASP A 224 42.42 -2.23 -2.72
CA ASP A 224 43.47 -2.70 -1.80
C ASP A 224 43.99 -4.07 -2.20
N ALA A 225 43.13 -4.99 -2.64
CA ALA A 225 43.54 -6.28 -3.17
C ALA A 225 44.43 -6.16 -4.42
N TYR A 226 44.14 -5.20 -5.30
CA TYR A 226 45.02 -4.86 -6.43
C TYR A 226 46.37 -4.32 -5.98
N ARG A 227 46.38 -3.35 -5.06
CA ARG A 227 47.62 -2.72 -4.53
C ARG A 227 48.52 -3.71 -3.80
N LEU A 228 47.95 -4.68 -3.10
CA LEU A 228 48.66 -5.74 -2.40
C LEU A 228 49.07 -6.90 -3.32
N GLY A 229 48.70 -6.87 -4.61
CA GLY A 229 49.01 -7.93 -5.57
C GLY A 229 48.24 -9.24 -5.34
N LEU A 230 47.18 -9.21 -4.53
CA LEU A 230 46.29 -10.35 -4.29
C LEU A 230 45.44 -10.66 -5.53
N ILE A 231 45.11 -9.62 -6.31
CA ILE A 231 44.43 -9.72 -7.61
C ILE A 231 45.38 -9.13 -8.65
N LYS A 232 45.62 -9.89 -9.73
CA LYS A 232 46.46 -9.43 -10.85
C LYS A 232 45.60 -8.65 -11.84
N GLU A 233 46.15 -7.56 -12.36
CA GLU A 233 45.60 -6.86 -13.51
C GLU A 233 45.64 -7.80 -14.71
N GLN A 234 44.47 -8.09 -15.30
CA GLN A 234 44.41 -8.73 -16.60
C GLN A 234 44.66 -7.64 -17.63
N GLY A 235 45.90 -7.58 -18.12
CA GLY A 235 46.24 -6.85 -19.34
C GLY A 235 45.71 -7.55 -20.59
#